data_AF-A0A4Q3SML6-F1
#
_entry.id   AF-A0A4Q3SML6-F1
#
_cell.length_a   1.000
_cell.length_b   1.000
_cell.length_c   1.000
_cell.angle_alpha   90.00
_cell.angle_beta   90.00
_cell.angle_gamma   90.00
#
_symmetry.space_group_name_H-M   'P 1'
#
loop_
_entity.id
_entity.type
_entity.pdbx_description
1 polymer ?
#
loop_
_entity_poly.entity_id
_entity_poly.type
_entity_poly.pdbx_seq_one_letter_code
_entity_poly.pdbx_strand_id
1 'polypeptide(L)'
;MIRLSAFAFVLLIVFVSCSPSEKKLPRIAIAGLGIESSTFSPALTEEAAFKARYGDSVFRAYSFLKDSSSLRKKAQWFPAVVGKSLPGGAVTKEAYESLTRKILD
;
A
#
# COMPACT_ATOMS: atom_id res chain seq x y z
N MET A 1 -36.04 -2.48 48.04
CA MET A 1 -34.65 -2.90 47.76
C MET A 1 -34.53 -3.78 46.51
N ILE A 2 -35.37 -4.81 46.33
CA ILE A 2 -35.31 -5.74 45.16
C ILE A 2 -35.45 -5.04 43.79
N ARG A 3 -36.34 -4.04 43.65
CA ARG A 3 -36.53 -3.30 42.38
C ARG A 3 -35.34 -2.42 41.98
N LEU A 4 -34.58 -1.90 42.95
CA LEU A 4 -33.40 -1.09 42.69
C LEU A 4 -32.22 -1.96 42.24
N SER A 5 -32.10 -3.16 42.80
CA SER A 5 -31.10 -4.16 42.42
C SER A 5 -31.36 -4.73 41.01
N ALA A 6 -32.63 -4.95 40.65
CA ALA A 6 -33.00 -5.37 39.29
C ALA A 6 -32.70 -4.28 38.24
N PHE A 7 -32.92 -3.01 38.58
CA PHE A 7 -32.62 -1.88 37.69
C PHE A 7 -31.11 -1.72 37.46
N ALA A 8 -30.30 -1.87 38.53
CA ALA A 8 -28.84 -1.86 38.43
C ALA A 8 -28.30 -3.04 37.59
N PHE A 9 -28.92 -4.22 37.70
CA PHE A 9 -28.52 -5.41 36.93
C PHE A 9 -28.85 -5.26 35.44
N VAL A 10 -30.03 -4.71 35.11
CA VAL A 10 -30.40 -4.39 33.72
C VAL A 10 -29.48 -3.32 33.12
N LEU A 11 -29.14 -2.29 33.90
CA LEU A 11 -28.21 -1.24 33.47
C LEU A 11 -26.80 -1.81 33.17
N LEU A 12 -26.32 -2.74 34.01
CA LEU A 12 -25.04 -3.41 33.84
C LEU A 12 -25.00 -4.27 32.55
N ILE A 13 -26.09 -4.96 32.22
CA ILE A 13 -26.21 -5.76 30.99
C ILE A 13 -26.17 -4.87 29.74
N VAL A 14 -26.76 -3.68 29.78
CA VAL A 14 -26.75 -2.72 28.65
C VAL A 14 -25.33 -2.21 28.37
N PHE A 15 -24.51 -1.97 29.40
CA PHE A 15 -23.13 -1.52 29.21
C PHE A 15 -22.19 -2.60 28.66
N VAL A 16 -22.44 -3.89 28.96
CA VAL A 16 -21.58 -5.00 28.51
C VAL A 16 -21.88 -5.43 27.06
N SER A 17 -23.09 -5.19 26.57
CA SER A 17 -23.51 -5.67 25.24
C SER A 17 -22.95 -4.88 24.05
N CYS A 18 -22.26 -3.74 24.27
CA CYS A 18 -21.65 -2.95 23.21
C CYS A 18 -20.15 -3.25 23.11
N SER A 19 -19.79 -4.35 22.45
CA SER A 19 -18.41 -4.58 22.05
C SER A 19 -18.15 -3.85 20.72
N PRO A 20 -17.23 -2.87 20.65
CA PRO A 20 -16.89 -2.24 19.38
C PRO A 20 -16.28 -3.30 18.46
N SER A 21 -16.95 -3.56 17.34
CA SER A 21 -16.38 -4.37 16.27
C SER A 21 -15.15 -3.66 15.72
N GLU A 22 -13.96 -4.23 15.92
CA GLU A 22 -12.73 -3.73 15.32
C GLU A 22 -12.87 -3.77 13.79
N LYS A 23 -13.11 -2.61 13.18
CA LYS A 23 -13.10 -2.48 11.73
C LYS A 23 -11.67 -2.71 11.25
N LYS A 24 -11.42 -3.88 10.68
CA LYS A 24 -10.15 -4.19 10.01
C LYS A 24 -9.87 -3.14 8.93
N LEU A 25 -8.67 -2.57 8.97
CA LEU A 25 -8.23 -1.63 7.95
C LEU A 25 -8.11 -2.34 6.59
N PRO A 26 -8.40 -1.65 5.48
CA PRO A 26 -8.12 -2.19 4.15
C PRO A 26 -6.63 -2.47 4.00
N ARG A 27 -6.30 -3.52 3.26
CA ARG A 27 -4.94 -3.93 2.94
C ARG A 27 -4.65 -3.52 1.49
N ILE A 28 -3.69 -2.63 1.29
CA ILE A 28 -3.43 -2.01 -0.02
C ILE A 28 -1.97 -2.21 -0.38
N ALA A 29 -1.72 -2.91 -1.47
CA ALA A 29 -0.39 -3.03 -2.05
C ALA A 29 -0.05 -1.78 -2.88
N ILE A 30 1.23 -1.38 -2.84
CA ILE A 30 1.76 -0.30 -3.65
C ILE A 30 2.83 -0.87 -4.56
N ALA A 31 2.52 -0.87 -5.85
CA ALA A 31 3.43 -1.29 -6.91
C ALA A 31 3.26 -0.37 -8.12
N GLY A 32 4.30 -0.21 -8.93
CA GLY A 32 4.18 0.51 -10.19
C GLY A 32 5.50 0.72 -10.92
N LEU A 33 5.49 0.50 -12.23
CA LEU A 33 6.60 0.80 -13.13
C LEU A 33 6.19 1.93 -14.05
N GLY A 34 7.01 2.97 -14.15
CA GLY A 34 6.75 4.14 -15.00
C GLY A 34 7.87 4.37 -16.01
N ILE A 35 7.53 4.32 -17.28
CA ILE A 35 8.38 4.73 -18.41
C ILE A 35 7.47 5.17 -19.55
N GLU A 36 7.92 6.15 -20.32
CA GLU A 36 7.35 6.50 -21.62
C GLU A 36 8.28 5.97 -22.71
N SER A 37 7.80 5.00 -23.50
CA SER A 37 8.61 4.32 -24.52
C SER A 37 8.22 4.74 -25.94
N SER A 38 9.20 4.85 -26.83
CA SER A 38 9.00 5.07 -28.27
C SER A 38 9.39 3.84 -29.07
N THR A 39 8.47 3.33 -29.90
CA THR A 39 8.73 2.23 -30.84
C THR A 39 9.60 2.64 -32.03
N PHE A 40 9.80 3.95 -32.24
CA PHE A 40 10.70 4.48 -33.26
C PHE A 40 12.14 4.65 -32.76
N SER A 41 12.38 4.49 -31.45
CA SER A 41 13.72 4.54 -30.87
C SER A 41 14.36 3.16 -30.90
N PRO A 42 15.61 3.01 -31.41
CA PRO A 42 16.33 1.75 -31.36
C PRO A 42 16.87 1.42 -29.95
N ALA A 43 16.76 2.34 -28.99
CA ALA A 43 17.24 2.12 -27.64
C ALA A 43 16.44 1.02 -26.93
N LEU A 44 17.10 0.27 -26.07
CA LEU A 44 16.46 -0.67 -25.15
C LEU A 44 16.62 -0.17 -23.72
N THR A 45 15.55 -0.30 -22.94
CA THR A 45 15.53 0.06 -21.53
C THR A 45 15.72 -1.19 -20.70
N GLU A 46 16.89 -1.32 -20.11
CA GLU A 46 17.22 -2.38 -19.15
C GLU A 46 16.74 -2.04 -17.74
N GLU A 47 16.71 -3.06 -16.87
CA GLU A 47 16.23 -2.91 -15.50
C GLU A 47 16.95 -1.78 -14.74
N ALA A 48 18.26 -1.63 -14.94
CA ALA A 48 19.08 -0.62 -14.27
C ALA A 48 18.66 0.83 -14.57
N ALA A 49 17.90 1.06 -15.64
CA ALA A 49 17.34 2.38 -15.96
C ALA A 49 16.18 2.77 -15.03
N PHE A 50 15.52 1.78 -14.41
CA PHE A 50 14.49 2.02 -13.41
C PHE A 50 15.12 2.36 -12.08
N LYS A 51 14.85 3.56 -11.57
CA LYS A 51 15.18 3.96 -10.19
C LYS A 51 14.18 3.31 -9.23
N ALA A 52 14.26 1.99 -9.08
CA ALA A 52 13.37 1.18 -8.28
C ALA A 52 13.57 1.44 -6.77
N ARG A 53 12.45 1.46 -6.07
CA ARG A 53 12.34 1.55 -4.61
C ARG A 53 11.67 0.27 -4.12
N TYR A 54 12.20 -0.25 -3.03
CA TYR A 54 11.81 -1.52 -2.43
C TYR A 54 11.40 -1.31 -0.97
N GLY A 55 10.43 -2.08 -0.49
CA GLY A 55 9.96 -2.02 0.89
C GLY A 55 9.61 -0.60 1.32
N ASP A 56 9.91 -0.23 2.56
CA ASP A 56 9.52 1.08 3.11
C ASP A 56 10.03 2.30 2.33
N SER A 57 11.06 2.13 1.51
CA SER A 57 11.55 3.21 0.64
C SER A 57 10.53 3.64 -0.43
N VAL A 58 9.55 2.78 -0.77
CA VAL A 58 8.42 3.08 -1.67
C VAL A 58 7.61 4.26 -1.16
N PHE A 59 7.41 4.37 0.15
CA PHE A 59 6.62 5.45 0.74
C PHE A 59 7.24 6.82 0.53
N ARG A 60 8.56 6.89 0.36
CA ARG A 60 9.27 8.14 0.05
C ARG A 60 8.99 8.65 -1.36
N ALA A 61 8.44 7.81 -2.25
CA ALA A 61 8.05 8.22 -3.59
C ALA A 61 6.80 9.13 -3.60
N TYR A 62 6.01 9.12 -2.51
CA TYR A 62 4.71 9.79 -2.45
C TYR A 62 4.56 10.60 -1.17
N SER A 63 4.43 11.92 -1.30
CA SER A 63 4.28 12.83 -0.14
C SER A 63 3.06 12.51 0.72
N PHE A 64 1.98 12.01 0.11
CA PHE A 64 0.75 11.61 0.79
C PHE A 64 0.86 10.30 1.58
N LEU A 65 1.98 9.56 1.47
CA LEU A 65 2.26 8.35 2.24
C LEU A 65 3.33 8.54 3.31
N LYS A 66 3.83 9.76 3.53
CA LYS A 66 4.71 10.07 4.67
C LYS A 66 4.03 9.65 5.98
N ASP A 67 4.82 9.29 6.99
CA ASP A 67 4.31 8.80 8.28
C ASP A 67 3.39 9.80 9.00
N SER A 68 3.61 11.10 8.77
CA SER A 68 2.76 12.17 9.29
C SER A 68 1.42 12.32 8.57
N SER A 69 1.22 11.66 7.42
CA SER A 69 0.00 11.77 6.62
C SER A 69 -1.19 11.08 7.28
N SER A 70 -2.35 11.73 7.26
CA SER A 70 -3.60 11.13 7.72
C SER A 70 -4.00 9.92 6.88
N LEU A 71 -3.70 9.92 5.57
CA LEU A 71 -3.99 8.81 4.67
C LEU A 71 -3.17 7.56 5.01
N ARG A 72 -1.93 7.75 5.50
CA ARG A 72 -1.05 6.65 5.87
C ARG A 72 -1.62 5.79 7.00
N LYS A 73 -2.47 6.36 7.87
CA LYS A 73 -3.13 5.67 8.98
C LYS A 73 -4.46 4.99 8.61
N LYS A 74 -4.97 5.20 7.39
CA LYS A 74 -6.30 4.70 6.95
C LYS A 74 -6.28 3.31 6.31
N ALA A 75 -5.10 2.71 6.14
CA ALA A 75 -4.94 1.39 5.55
C ALA A 75 -3.69 0.70 6.10
N GLN A 76 -3.64 -0.61 6.00
CA GLN A 76 -2.40 -1.36 6.09
C GLN A 76 -1.75 -1.37 4.70
N TRP A 77 -0.65 -0.65 4.55
CA TRP A 77 0.06 -0.49 3.28
C TRP A 77 1.15 -1.55 3.13
N PHE A 78 1.19 -2.21 1.97
CA PHE A 78 2.18 -3.21 1.62
C PHE A 78 3.06 -2.67 0.48
N PRO A 79 4.29 -2.21 0.78
CA PRO A 79 5.15 -1.61 -0.22
C PRO A 79 5.91 -2.69 -1.00
N ALA A 80 5.46 -2.98 -2.22
CA ALA A 80 6.15 -3.93 -3.10
C ALA A 80 7.32 -3.23 -3.82
N VAL A 81 7.16 -2.87 -5.09
CA VAL A 81 8.20 -2.18 -5.89
C VAL A 81 7.60 -1.02 -6.66
N VAL A 82 8.26 0.13 -6.58
CA VAL A 82 7.96 1.27 -7.45
C VAL A 82 9.23 1.72 -8.16
N GLY A 83 9.23 1.68 -9.49
CA GLY A 83 10.36 2.09 -10.31
C GLY A 83 9.95 3.07 -11.40
N LYS A 84 10.77 4.11 -11.61
CA LYS A 84 10.61 5.03 -12.74
C LYS A 84 11.89 5.10 -13.55
N SER A 85 11.75 5.04 -14.86
CA SER A 85 12.81 5.32 -15.82
C SER A 85 12.55 6.67 -16.49
N LEU A 86 13.59 7.23 -17.10
CA LEU A 86 13.43 8.32 -18.08
C LEU A 86 12.74 7.78 -19.34
N PRO A 87 12.12 8.65 -20.15
CA PRO A 87 11.62 8.26 -21.46
C PRO A 87 12.73 7.62 -22.31
N GLY A 88 12.38 6.57 -23.05
CA GLY A 88 13.36 5.73 -23.74
C GLY A 88 12.75 4.91 -24.86
N GLY A 89 13.46 3.84 -25.27
CA GLY A 89 12.90 2.86 -26.19
C GLY A 89 12.21 1.72 -25.44
N ALA A 90 12.04 0.58 -26.12
CA ALA A 90 11.32 -0.56 -25.57
C ALA A 90 12.00 -1.12 -24.31
N VAL A 91 11.20 -1.51 -23.31
CA VAL A 91 11.71 -2.23 -22.14
C VAL A 91 12.07 -3.65 -22.56
N THR A 92 13.24 -4.13 -22.15
CA THR A 92 13.64 -5.52 -22.45
C THR A 92 12.73 -6.51 -21.73
N LYS A 93 12.54 -7.69 -22.33
CA LYS A 93 11.73 -8.74 -21.72
C LYS A 93 12.30 -9.12 -20.36
N GLU A 94 13.61 -9.25 -20.29
CA GLU A 94 14.38 -9.59 -19.09
C GLU A 94 14.14 -8.57 -17.98
N ALA A 95 14.18 -7.26 -18.30
CA ALA A 95 13.89 -6.20 -17.35
C ALA A 95 12.44 -6.21 -16.87
N TYR A 96 11.48 -6.34 -17.79
CA TYR A 96 10.06 -6.37 -17.47
C TYR A 96 9.74 -7.55 -16.54
N GLU A 97 10.20 -8.74 -16.90
CA GLU A 97 9.95 -9.93 -16.11
C GLU A 97 10.65 -9.89 -14.75
N SER A 98 11.89 -9.39 -14.67
CA SER A 98 12.61 -9.21 -13.41
C SER A 98 11.86 -8.27 -12.46
N LEU A 99 11.45 -7.09 -12.94
CA LEU A 99 10.71 -6.12 -12.14
C LEU A 99 9.33 -6.62 -11.74
N THR A 100 8.63 -7.34 -12.62
CA THR A 100 7.32 -7.92 -12.33
C THR A 100 7.42 -9.04 -11.30
N ARG A 101 8.44 -9.91 -11.38
CA ARG A 101 8.70 -10.93 -10.35
C ARG A 101 8.92 -10.27 -8.98
N LYS A 102 9.74 -9.22 -8.92
CA LYS A 102 9.97 -8.47 -7.67
C LYS A 102 8.73 -7.79 -7.10
N ILE A 103 7.71 -7.50 -7.92
CA ILE A 103 6.41 -6.98 -7.46
C ILE A 103 5.56 -8.09 -6.81
N LEU A 104 5.72 -9.33 -7.28
CA LEU A 104 4.92 -10.49 -6.86
C LEU A 104 5.52 -11.25 -5.67
N ASP A 105 6.83 -11.11 -5.44
CA ASP A 105 7.55 -11.65 -4.27
C ASP A 105 7.13 -10.95 -2.96
#